data_AF-A5ZT88-F1
#
_entry.id   AF-A5ZT88-F1
#
_cell.length_a   1.000
_cell.length_b   1.000
_cell.length_c   1.000
_cell.angle_alpha   90.00
_cell.angle_beta   90.00
_cell.angle_gamma   90.00
#
_symmetry.space_group_name_H-M   'P 1'
#
loop_
_entity.id
_entity.type
_entity.pdbx_description
1 polymer ?
#
loop_
_entity_poly.entity_id
_entity_poly.type
_entity_poly.pdbx_seq_one_letter_code
_entity_poly.pdbx_strand_id
1 'polypeptide(L)'
;MEVAEDIRHTIGNRQIYQLRKETIERIFGTAKEQHGFRYTQYIGKARMEMKAGLTFACMNLKKLAAYSQTALAKSEELAKQAKFVELATSRQFQETYLKRLNF
;
A
#
# COMPACT_ATOMS: atom_id res chain seq x y z
N MET A 1 -26.43 14.06 22.03
CA MET A 1 -25.21 13.38 21.53
C MET A 1 -25.33 13.35 20.01
N GLU A 2 -24.26 13.62 19.27
CA GLU A 2 -24.31 13.48 17.80
C GLU A 2 -24.48 12.01 17.44
N VAL A 3 -25.39 11.67 16.53
CA VAL A 3 -25.68 10.29 16.10
C VAL A 3 -24.42 9.53 15.64
N ALA A 4 -23.42 10.25 15.12
CA ALA A 4 -22.14 9.71 14.73
C ALA A 4 -21.32 9.10 15.89
N GLU A 5 -21.44 9.68 17.09
CA GLU A 5 -20.78 9.16 18.30
C GLU A 5 -21.41 7.85 18.76
N ASP A 6 -22.73 7.68 18.61
CA ASP A 6 -23.36 6.39 18.92
C ASP A 6 -22.98 5.32 17.88
N ILE A 7 -22.92 5.70 16.59
CA ILE A 7 -22.58 4.81 15.47
C ILE A 7 -21.15 4.26 15.58
N ARG A 8 -20.18 5.01 16.09
CA ARG A 8 -18.78 4.54 16.16
C ARG A 8 -18.58 3.38 17.14
N HIS A 9 -19.48 3.21 18.10
CA HIS A 9 -19.38 2.19 19.14
C HIS A 9 -20.07 0.87 18.76
N THR A 10 -20.83 0.85 17.66
CA THR A 10 -21.50 -0.36 17.17
C THR A 10 -20.51 -1.41 16.66
N ILE A 11 -20.99 -2.65 16.55
CA ILE A 11 -20.21 -3.80 16.09
C ILE A 11 -19.69 -3.53 14.66
N GLY A 12 -18.40 -3.79 14.43
CA GLY A 12 -17.71 -3.49 13.17
C GLY A 12 -17.21 -2.04 13.07
N ASN A 13 -18.03 -1.05 13.42
CA ASN A 13 -17.67 0.36 13.33
C ASN A 13 -16.54 0.74 14.29
N ARG A 14 -16.45 0.10 15.45
CA ARG A 14 -15.34 0.33 16.39
C ARG A 14 -13.97 0.05 15.76
N GLN A 15 -13.86 -1.04 14.99
CA GLN A 15 -12.60 -1.42 14.32
C GLN A 15 -12.28 -0.45 13.18
N ILE A 16 -13.27 -0.12 12.35
CA ILE A 16 -13.12 0.87 11.28
C ILE A 16 -12.71 2.23 11.84
N TYR A 17 -13.33 2.65 12.95
CA TYR A 17 -13.03 3.92 13.59
C TYR A 17 -11.62 3.94 14.20
N GLN A 18 -11.12 2.82 14.73
CA GLN A 18 -9.73 2.72 15.21
C GLN A 18 -8.71 2.93 14.08
N LEU A 19 -9.02 2.46 12.87
CA LEU A 19 -8.18 2.63 11.69
C LEU A 19 -8.19 4.06 11.12
N ARG A 20 -9.09 4.93 11.57
CA ARG A 20 -9.22 6.32 11.08
C ARG A 20 -7.96 7.15 11.37
N LYS A 21 -7.39 7.02 12.57
CA LYS A 21 -6.15 7.73 12.97
C LYS A 21 -4.98 7.41 12.04
N GLU A 22 -4.97 6.17 11.57
CA GLU A 22 -3.98 5.67 10.65
C GLU A 22 -4.32 6.13 9.24
N THR A 23 -5.46 5.75 8.70
CA THR A 23 -5.75 5.99 7.28
C THR A 23 -6.08 7.45 6.99
N ILE A 24 -7.20 7.93 7.53
CA ILE A 24 -7.81 9.21 7.21
C ILE A 24 -6.98 10.36 7.81
N GLU A 25 -6.81 10.39 9.12
CA GLU A 25 -6.22 11.54 9.81
C GLU A 25 -4.76 11.77 9.41
N ARG A 26 -4.01 10.70 9.17
CA ARG A 26 -2.64 10.80 8.64
C ARG A 26 -2.61 11.46 7.26
N ILE A 27 -3.48 11.03 6.33
CA ILE A 27 -3.56 11.61 4.99
C ILE A 27 -3.94 13.08 5.06
N PHE A 28 -4.90 13.45 5.92
CA PHE A 28 -5.27 14.84 6.13
C PHE A 28 -4.13 15.66 6.75
N GLY A 29 -3.36 15.10 7.67
CA GLY A 29 -2.15 15.72 8.20
C GLY A 29 -1.12 16.00 7.11
N THR A 30 -0.81 15.00 6.28
CA THR A 30 0.07 15.16 5.12
C THR A 30 -0.44 16.21 4.14
N ALA A 31 -1.74 16.21 3.84
CA ALA A 31 -2.36 17.19 2.97
C ALA A 31 -2.20 18.62 3.51
N LYS A 32 -2.39 18.82 4.82
CA LYS A 32 -2.22 20.13 5.46
C LYS A 32 -0.78 20.64 5.40
N GLU A 33 0.18 19.80 5.80
CA GLU A 33 1.58 20.21 5.94
C GLU A 33 2.34 20.22 4.61
N GLN A 34 2.18 19.20 3.77
CA GLN A 34 2.96 19.03 2.54
C GLN A 34 2.30 19.63 1.29
N HIS A 35 0.97 19.78 1.29
CA HIS A 35 0.22 20.28 0.14
C HIS A 35 -0.50 21.61 0.41
N GLY A 36 -0.20 22.22 1.56
CA GLY A 36 -0.61 23.56 1.91
C GLY A 36 -2.12 23.72 2.08
N PHE A 37 -2.80 22.72 2.64
CA PHE A 37 -4.20 22.84 3.09
C PHE A 37 -4.34 23.40 4.51
N ARG A 38 -3.25 23.81 5.16
CA ARG A 38 -3.31 24.59 6.42
C ARG A 38 -4.12 25.89 6.24
N TYR A 39 -4.01 26.51 5.06
CA TYR A 39 -4.73 27.72 4.69
C TYR A 39 -5.38 27.57 3.30
N THR A 40 -6.44 28.33 3.06
CA THR A 40 -7.10 28.40 1.75
C THR A 40 -6.27 29.28 0.81
N GLN A 41 -5.60 28.65 -0.15
CA GLN A 41 -4.74 29.36 -1.11
C GLN A 41 -5.51 29.93 -2.32
N TYR A 42 -6.73 29.44 -2.58
CA TYR A 42 -7.57 29.91 -3.68
C TYR A 42 -8.88 30.47 -3.15
N ILE A 43 -9.39 31.47 -3.87
CA ILE A 43 -10.70 32.08 -3.60
C ILE A 43 -11.77 31.34 -4.40
N GLY A 44 -12.88 31.03 -3.74
CA GLY A 44 -14.05 30.39 -4.34
C GLY A 44 -14.04 28.87 -4.22
N LYS A 45 -15.24 28.32 -4.00
CA LYS A 45 -15.47 26.89 -3.75
C LYS A 45 -14.94 26.00 -4.88
N ALA A 46 -15.28 26.31 -6.14
CA ALA A 46 -14.90 25.49 -7.29
C ALA A 46 -13.38 25.30 -7.44
N ARG A 47 -12.59 26.35 -7.19
CA ARG A 47 -11.11 26.27 -7.28
C ARG A 47 -10.52 25.45 -6.13
N MET A 48 -11.06 25.59 -4.92
CA MET A 48 -10.63 24.79 -3.77
C MET A 48 -11.02 23.32 -3.92
N GLU A 49 -12.20 23.02 -4.47
CA GLU A 49 -12.63 21.66 -4.79
C GLU A 49 -11.70 21.01 -5.81
N MET A 50 -11.37 21.72 -6.89
CA MET A 50 -10.42 21.24 -7.90
C MET A 50 -9.02 20.97 -7.29
N LYS A 51 -8.50 21.88 -6.46
CA LYS A 51 -7.22 21.71 -5.77
C LYS A 51 -7.23 20.46 -4.88
N ALA A 52 -8.27 20.31 -4.05
CA ALA A 52 -8.43 19.18 -3.15
C ALA A 52 -8.52 17.87 -3.94
N GLY A 53 -9.41 17.81 -4.94
CA GLY A 53 -9.60 16.64 -5.79
C GLY A 53 -8.31 16.20 -6.48
N LEU A 54 -7.61 17.14 -7.13
CA LEU A 54 -6.34 16.84 -7.81
C LEU A 54 -5.27 16.35 -6.83
N THR A 55 -5.16 16.97 -5.67
CA THR A 55 -4.15 16.58 -4.67
C THR A 55 -4.36 15.16 -4.18
N PHE A 56 -5.60 14.81 -3.79
CA PHE A 56 -5.90 13.46 -3.32
C PHE A 56 -5.83 12.42 -4.44
N ALA A 57 -6.19 12.78 -5.68
CA ALA A 57 -5.99 11.91 -6.83
C ALA A 57 -4.50 11.58 -7.02
N CYS A 58 -3.62 12.59 -7.00
CA CYS A 58 -2.18 12.38 -7.12
C CYS A 58 -1.60 11.57 -5.96
N MET A 59 -2.05 11.78 -4.72
CA MET A 59 -1.65 10.94 -3.57
C MET A 59 -2.02 9.47 -3.78
N ASN A 60 -3.23 9.21 -4.29
CA ASN A 60 -3.68 7.85 -4.58
C ASN A 60 -2.87 7.23 -5.73
N LEU A 61 -2.57 7.97 -6.79
CA LEU A 61 -1.70 7.50 -7.88
C LEU A 61 -0.30 7.15 -7.38
N LYS A 62 0.29 7.98 -6.51
CA LYS A 62 1.59 7.69 -5.87
C LYS A 62 1.54 6.39 -5.06
N LYS A 63 0.47 6.17 -4.31
CA LYS A 63 0.25 4.95 -3.52
C LYS A 63 0.12 3.72 -4.42
N LEU A 64 -0.63 3.81 -5.52
CA LEU A 64 -0.78 2.73 -6.50
C LEU A 64 0.57 2.39 -7.16
N ALA A 65 1.33 3.39 -7.57
CA ALA A 65 2.66 3.17 -8.16
C ALA A 65 3.61 2.45 -7.19
N ALA A 66 3.60 2.81 -5.91
CA ALA A 66 4.38 2.12 -4.89
C ALA A 66 3.97 0.64 -4.74
N TYR A 67 2.68 0.35 -4.77
CA TYR A 67 2.20 -1.03 -4.74
C TYR A 67 2.63 -1.83 -5.97
N SER A 68 2.52 -1.26 -7.17
CA SER A 68 2.98 -1.91 -8.39
C SER A 68 4.47 -2.23 -8.35
N GLN A 69 5.32 -1.32 -7.84
CA GLN A 69 6.76 -1.57 -7.69
C GLN A 69 7.04 -2.71 -6.69
N THR A 70 6.36 -2.70 -5.54
CA THR A 70 6.54 -3.78 -4.54
C THR A 70 6.07 -5.14 -5.06
N ALA A 71 4.98 -5.16 -5.84
CA ALA A 71 4.46 -6.38 -6.47
C ALA A 71 5.42 -6.94 -7.51
N LEU A 72 6.00 -6.08 -8.35
CA LEU A 72 7.03 -6.47 -9.31
C LEU A 72 8.26 -7.06 -8.62
N ALA A 73 8.80 -6.39 -7.61
CA ALA A 73 9.95 -6.88 -6.85
C ALA A 73 9.69 -8.28 -6.24
N LYS A 74 8.50 -8.48 -5.66
CA LYS A 74 8.10 -9.78 -5.11
C LYS A 74 7.98 -10.86 -6.19
N SER A 75 7.47 -10.51 -7.36
CA SER A 75 7.37 -11.45 -8.49
C SER A 75 8.75 -11.89 -9.01
N GLU A 76 9.72 -10.99 -9.03
CA GLU A 76 11.10 -11.31 -9.43
C GLU A 76 11.80 -12.22 -8.42
N GLU A 77 11.60 -11.98 -7.12
CA GLU A 77 12.11 -12.86 -6.07
C GLU A 77 11.52 -14.27 -6.17
N LEU A 78 10.20 -14.37 -6.35
CA LEU A 78 9.52 -15.65 -6.55
C LEU A 78 10.03 -16.37 -7.80
N ALA A 79 10.27 -15.65 -8.90
CA ALA A 79 10.85 -16.23 -10.11
C ALA A 79 12.27 -16.76 -9.90
N LYS A 80 13.10 -16.08 -9.10
CA LYS A 80 14.45 -16.57 -8.72
C LYS A 80 14.36 -17.84 -7.88
N GLN A 81 13.45 -17.87 -6.90
CA GLN A 81 13.22 -19.05 -6.06
C GLN A 81 12.73 -20.23 -6.89
N ALA A 82 11.77 -20.02 -7.81
CA ALA A 82 11.26 -21.04 -8.71
C ALA A 82 12.39 -21.64 -9.57
N LYS A 83 13.24 -20.81 -10.18
CA LYS A 83 14.40 -21.27 -10.96
C LYS A 83 15.39 -22.08 -10.13
N PHE A 84 15.63 -21.68 -8.88
CA PHE A 84 16.49 -22.46 -7.98
C PHE A 84 15.89 -23.82 -7.65
N VAL A 85 14.58 -23.89 -7.38
CA VAL A 85 13.88 -25.15 -7.13
C VAL A 85 13.90 -26.04 -8.38
N GLU A 86 13.66 -25.50 -9.57
CA GLU A 86 13.78 -26.25 -10.82
C GLU A 86 15.19 -26.82 -11.02
N LEU A 87 16.23 -26.04 -10.74
CA LEU A 87 17.61 -26.50 -10.81
C LEU A 87 17.90 -27.60 -9.79
N ALA A 88 17.48 -27.40 -8.54
CA ALA A 88 17.69 -28.34 -7.44
C ALA A 88 16.91 -29.66 -7.60
N THR A 89 15.75 -29.60 -8.28
CA THR A 89 14.92 -30.78 -8.62
C THR A 89 15.29 -31.39 -9.96
N SER A 90 16.21 -30.78 -10.72
CA SER A 90 16.64 -31.32 -12.00
C SER A 90 17.31 -32.67 -11.81
N ARG A 91 16.91 -33.64 -12.65
CA ARG A 91 17.40 -35.03 -12.60
C ARG A 91 18.93 -35.09 -12.71
N GLN A 92 19.51 -34.23 -13.55
CA GLN A 92 20.96 -34.11 -13.72
C GLN A 92 21.66 -33.64 -12.44
N PHE A 93 21.09 -32.68 -11.72
CA PHE A 93 21.62 -32.20 -10.44
C PHE A 93 21.51 -33.26 -9.35
N GLN A 94 20.37 -33.94 -9.25
CA GLN A 94 20.17 -35.04 -8.30
C GLN A 94 21.12 -36.22 -8.57
N GLU A 95 21.26 -36.64 -9.83
CA GLU A 95 22.17 -37.71 -10.24
C GLU A 95 23.64 -37.36 -9.99
N THR A 96 24.06 -36.12 -10.26
CA THR A 96 25.43 -35.66 -9.98
C THR A 96 25.71 -35.52 -8.48
N TYR A 97 24.74 -35.07 -7.67
CA TYR A 97 24.87 -35.05 -6.21
C TYR A 97 24.94 -36.46 -5.61
N LEU A 98 24.07 -37.38 -6.03
CA LEU A 98 24.10 -38.79 -5.58
C LEU A 98 25.40 -39.49 -5.98
N LYS A 99 25.98 -39.16 -7.14
CA LYS A 99 27.32 -39.65 -7.52
C LYS A 99 28.44 -39.09 -6.64
N ARG A 100 28.31 -37.87 -6.08
CA ARG A 100 29.29 -37.31 -5.15
C ARG A 100 29.15 -37.81 -3.71
N LEU A 101 27.95 -38.26 -3.31
CA LEU A 101 27.66 -38.75 -1.96
C LEU A 101 27.93 -40.26 -1.79
N ASN A 102 28.02 -41.03 -2.88
CA ASN A 102 28.27 -42.47 -2.87
C ASN A 102 29.75 -42.83 -3.15
N PHE A 103 30.68 -41.91 -2.90
CA PHE A 103 32.12 -42.19 -2.82
C PHE A 103 32.56 -42.21 -1.36
#